data_AF-A0A3P7IV54-F1
#
_entry.id   AF-A0A3P7IV54-F1
#
_cell.length_a   1.000
_cell.length_b   1.000
_cell.length_c   1.000
_cell.angle_alpha   90.00
_cell.angle_beta   90.00
_cell.angle_gamma   90.00
#
_symmetry.space_group_name_H-M   'P 1'
#
loop_
_entity.id
_entity.type
_entity.pdbx_description
1 polymer ?
#
loop_
_entity_poly.entity_id
_entity_poly.type
_entity_poly.pdbx_seq_one_letter_code
_entity_poly.pdbx_strand_id
1 'polypeptide(L)'
;MSSLMALPDPASGAADDWAKSIGIKYSYTFELSPTQLDPGFILPETHISRVGREIMEGVAYMANRLRAEEAGRLLNDILTSRPIRRRSHRVGYAARQHV
;
A
#
# COMPACT_ATOMS: atom_id res chain seq x y z
N MET A 1 -26.72 23.06 11.78
CA MET A 1 -26.22 22.66 10.44
C MET A 1 -25.10 21.66 10.67
N SER A 2 -25.39 20.38 10.50
CA SER A 2 -24.44 19.29 10.72
C SER A 2 -23.38 19.34 9.62
N SER A 3 -22.15 19.74 9.96
CA SER A 3 -21.00 19.57 9.08
C SER A 3 -20.61 18.10 9.13
N LEU A 4 -21.13 17.33 8.17
CA LEU A 4 -20.56 16.05 7.79
C LEU A 4 -19.14 16.33 7.29
N MET A 5 -18.19 15.53 7.74
CA MET A 5 -16.81 15.44 7.24
C MET A 5 -16.81 15.53 5.70
N ALA A 6 -16.47 16.70 5.16
CA ALA A 6 -16.52 16.94 3.71
C ALA A 6 -15.36 16.20 3.06
N LEU A 7 -15.68 15.28 2.14
CA LEU A 7 -14.68 14.81 1.18
C LEU A 7 -14.24 16.01 0.34
N PRO A 8 -12.95 16.11 -0.03
CA PRO A 8 -12.49 17.21 -0.87
C PRO A 8 -13.25 17.21 -2.21
N ASP A 9 -13.45 18.40 -2.77
CA ASP A 9 -13.93 18.55 -4.14
C ASP A 9 -13.01 17.78 -5.10
N PRO A 10 -13.52 17.31 -6.26
CA PRO A 10 -12.69 16.63 -7.24
C PRO A 10 -11.45 17.46 -7.61
N ALA A 11 -10.27 16.91 -7.35
CA ALA A 11 -8.98 17.49 -7.65
C ALA A 11 -8.19 16.58 -8.60
N SER A 12 -7.27 17.16 -9.37
CA SER A 12 -6.39 16.41 -10.28
C SER A 12 -4.98 16.97 -10.27
N GLY A 13 -3.99 16.11 -10.50
CA GLY A 13 -2.58 16.52 -10.59
C GLY A 13 -1.89 16.67 -9.23
N ALA A 14 -2.49 16.12 -8.18
CA ALA A 14 -1.88 16.08 -6.86
C ALA A 14 -0.72 15.07 -6.82
N ALA A 15 0.15 15.20 -5.82
CA ALA A 15 1.34 14.36 -5.71
C ALA A 15 0.99 12.87 -5.52
N ASP A 16 -0.11 12.60 -4.83
CA ASP A 16 -0.63 11.25 -4.63
C ASP A 16 -1.17 10.63 -5.93
N ASP A 17 -1.86 11.41 -6.77
CA ASP A 17 -2.27 10.99 -8.14
C ASP A 17 -1.06 10.59 -8.98
N TRP A 18 -0.01 11.43 -8.98
CA TRP A 18 1.21 11.15 -9.72
C TRP A 18 1.90 9.89 -9.21
N ALA A 19 2.03 9.73 -7.89
CA ALA A 19 2.61 8.54 -7.28
C ALA A 19 1.83 7.26 -7.67
N LYS A 20 0.49 7.33 -7.70
CA LYS A 20 -0.34 6.23 -8.20
C LYS A 20 -0.05 5.93 -9.67
N SER A 21 0.11 6.95 -10.51
CA SER A 21 0.33 6.80 -11.95
C SER A 21 1.62 6.03 -12.30
N ILE A 22 2.64 6.11 -11.44
CA ILE A 22 3.93 5.43 -11.61
C ILE A 22 4.01 4.06 -10.92
N GLY A 23 2.88 3.54 -10.41
CA GLY A 23 2.78 2.20 -9.86
C GLY A 23 3.02 2.09 -8.35
N ILE A 24 3.05 3.20 -7.59
CA ILE A 24 3.07 3.12 -6.13
C ILE A 24 1.69 2.66 -5.65
N LYS A 25 1.62 1.40 -5.18
CA LYS A 25 0.36 0.74 -4.79
C LYS A 25 -0.40 1.50 -3.69
N TYR A 26 0.31 2.04 -2.70
CA TYR A 26 -0.26 2.75 -1.56
C TYR A 26 0.24 4.19 -1.56
N SER A 27 -0.65 5.14 -1.87
CA SER A 27 -0.37 6.58 -1.95
C SER A 27 -1.58 7.29 -1.37
N TYR A 28 -1.35 8.19 -0.41
CA TYR A 28 -2.36 8.82 0.42
C TYR A 28 -1.97 10.27 0.71
N THR A 29 -2.98 11.13 0.85
CA THR A 29 -2.84 12.49 1.37
C THR A 29 -3.40 12.53 2.80
N PHE A 30 -2.67 13.17 3.71
CA PHE A 30 -3.09 13.37 5.10
C PHE A 30 -3.38 14.85 5.36
N GLU A 31 -4.62 15.14 5.69
CA GLU A 31 -5.02 16.45 6.23
C GLU A 31 -4.98 16.39 7.75
N LEU A 32 -4.15 17.23 8.38
CA LEU A 32 -3.91 17.17 9.81
C LEU A 32 -5.06 17.77 10.63
N SER A 33 -5.19 17.31 11.88
CA SER A 33 -6.18 17.82 12.84
C SER A 33 -6.01 19.34 13.08
N PRO A 34 -7.02 20.17 12.79
CA PRO A 34 -6.96 21.59 13.10
C PRO A 34 -7.36 21.85 14.58
N THR A 35 -7.23 23.09 15.03
CA THR A 35 -7.86 23.57 16.30
C THR A 35 -9.26 24.13 16.10
N GLN A 36 -9.54 24.64 14.91
CA GLN A 36 -10.82 25.18 14.48
C GLN A 36 -11.01 24.83 13.00
N LEU A 37 -12.24 24.62 12.54
CA LEU A 37 -12.45 24.23 11.14
C LEU A 37 -12.21 25.38 10.16
N ASP A 38 -12.40 26.64 10.58
CA ASP A 38 -12.20 27.81 9.71
C ASP A 38 -11.85 29.09 10.52
N PRO A 39 -10.71 29.76 10.25
CA PRO A 39 -9.58 29.30 9.43
C PRO A 39 -8.76 28.24 10.18
N GLY A 40 -8.64 27.03 9.62
CA GLY A 40 -7.94 25.90 10.24
C GLY A 40 -6.40 25.88 10.09
N PHE A 41 -5.82 26.91 9.46
CA PHE A 41 -4.39 26.94 9.10
C PHE A 41 -3.46 27.39 10.23
N ILE A 42 -3.96 28.17 11.19
CA ILE A 42 -3.14 28.69 12.30
C ILE A 42 -3.22 27.71 13.46
N LEU A 43 -2.17 26.92 13.64
CA LEU A 43 -2.05 25.95 14.72
C LEU A 43 -1.29 26.57 15.92
N PRO A 44 -1.90 26.68 17.11
CA PRO A 44 -1.19 27.10 18.31
C PRO A 44 -0.07 26.12 18.67
N GLU A 45 1.04 26.63 19.19
CA GLU A 45 2.21 25.83 19.59
C GLU A 45 1.86 24.70 20.55
N THR A 46 0.92 24.95 21.48
CA THR A 46 0.40 23.97 22.44
C THR A 46 -0.21 22.72 21.80
N HIS A 47 -0.58 22.77 20.52
CA HIS A 47 -1.20 21.67 19.79
C HIS A 47 -0.23 20.91 18.88
N ILE A 48 0.96 21.45 18.58
CA ILE A 48 1.94 20.83 17.68
C ILE A 48 2.28 19.41 18.13
N SER A 49 2.60 19.25 19.41
CA SER A 49 2.99 17.95 19.97
C SER A 49 1.85 16.92 19.93
N ARG A 50 0.61 17.37 20.11
CA ARG A 50 -0.58 16.52 20.01
C ARG A 50 -0.79 16.04 18.58
N VAL A 51 -0.88 16.98 17.63
CA VAL A 51 -1.11 16.68 16.20
C VAL A 51 0.00 15.79 15.64
N GLY A 52 1.25 16.06 16.02
CA GLY A 52 2.41 15.24 15.66
C GLY A 52 2.31 13.79 16.17
N ARG A 53 1.86 13.57 17.40
CA ARG A 53 1.64 12.20 17.92
C ARG A 53 0.51 11.49 17.19
N GLU A 54 -0.62 12.17 17.00
CA GLU A 54 -1.79 11.61 16.30
C GLU A 54 -1.41 11.12 14.90
N ILE A 55 -0.72 11.93 14.10
CA ILE A 55 -0.31 11.53 12.75
C ILE A 55 0.74 10.41 12.78
N MET A 56 1.70 10.46 13.70
CA MET A 56 2.75 9.42 13.78
C MET A 56 2.18 8.06 14.18
N GLU A 57 1.21 8.02 15.10
CA GLU A 57 0.49 6.79 15.45
C GLU A 57 -0.27 6.23 14.26
N GLY A 58 -0.96 7.08 13.49
CA GLY A 58 -1.65 6.70 12.26
C GLY A 58 -0.70 6.13 11.21
N VAL A 59 0.42 6.82 10.93
CA VAL A 59 1.44 6.37 9.98
C VAL A 59 2.05 5.05 10.41
N ALA A 60 2.40 4.89 11.70
CA ALA A 60 2.97 3.65 12.23
C ALA A 60 1.98 2.48 12.10
N TYR A 61 0.70 2.72 12.39
CA TYR A 61 -0.34 1.72 12.20
C TYR A 61 -0.47 1.31 10.74
N MET A 62 -0.56 2.27 9.81
CA MET A 62 -0.65 1.96 8.38
C MET A 62 0.56 1.17 7.90
N ALA A 63 1.78 1.61 8.23
CA ALA A 63 3.00 0.93 7.82
C ALA A 63 3.00 -0.55 8.28
N ASN A 64 2.58 -0.80 9.51
CA ASN A 64 2.45 -2.17 10.04
C ASN A 64 1.38 -2.98 9.32
N ARG A 65 0.22 -2.39 9.03
CA ARG A 65 -0.88 -3.06 8.31
C ARG A 65 -0.50 -3.40 6.87
N LEU A 66 0.08 -2.46 6.14
CA LEU A 66 0.53 -2.65 4.76
C LEU A 66 1.63 -3.72 4.68
N ARG A 67 2.57 -3.72 5.62
CA ARG A 67 3.60 -4.75 5.72
C ARG A 67 3.02 -6.14 5.96
N ALA A 68 2.03 -6.26 6.84
CA ALA A 68 1.38 -7.53 7.13
C ALA A 68 0.56 -8.05 5.92
N GLU A 69 -0.14 -7.15 5.22
CA GLU A 69 -0.87 -7.49 4.00
C GLU A 69 0.08 -8.01 2.91
N GLU A 70 1.18 -7.31 2.65
CA GLU A 70 2.13 -7.72 1.60
C GLU A 70 2.83 -9.04 1.97
N ALA A 71 3.17 -9.27 3.24
CA ALA A 71 3.68 -10.56 3.69
C ALA A 71 2.70 -11.70 3.45
N GLY A 72 1.40 -11.49 3.74
CA GLY A 72 0.35 -12.46 3.44
C GLY A 72 0.18 -12.72 1.94
N ARG A 73 0.26 -11.67 1.12
CA ARG A 73 0.21 -11.77 -0.34
C ARG A 73 1.36 -12.64 -0.88
N LEU A 74 2.60 -12.35 -0.46
CA LEU A 74 3.78 -13.11 -0.87
C LEU A 74 3.71 -14.57 -0.43
N LEU A 75 3.21 -14.85 0.78
CA LEU A 75 3.01 -16.21 1.26
C LEU A 75 1.99 -16.96 0.39
N ASN A 76 0.86 -16.33 0.09
CA ASN A 76 -0.16 -16.92 -0.77
C ASN A 76 0.40 -17.20 -2.18
N ASP A 77 1.18 -16.27 -2.73
CA ASP A 77 1.84 -16.46 -4.03
C ASP A 77 2.77 -17.69 -3.99
N ILE A 78 3.58 -17.88 -2.94
CA ILE A 78 4.44 -19.06 -2.77
C ILE A 78 3.62 -20.36 -2.70
N LEU A 79 2.56 -20.38 -1.89
CA LEU A 79 1.75 -21.57 -1.67
C LEU A 79 0.93 -21.96 -2.92
N THR A 80 0.50 -20.98 -3.71
CA THR A 80 -0.33 -21.19 -4.90
C THR A 80 0.48 -21.33 -6.18
N SER A 81 1.75 -20.91 -6.18
CA SER A 81 2.71 -21.18 -7.26
C SER A 81 2.91 -22.68 -7.38
N ARG A 82 2.26 -23.31 -8.38
CA ARG A 82 2.38 -24.74 -8.69
C ARG A 82 3.86 -25.16 -8.76
N PRO A 83 4.24 -26.34 -8.23
CA PRO A 83 5.60 -26.82 -8.40
C PRO A 83 5.90 -26.96 -9.89
N ILE A 84 7.02 -26.38 -10.34
CA ILE A 84 7.58 -26.63 -11.67
C ILE A 84 7.68 -28.14 -11.81
N ARG A 85 6.85 -28.72 -12.68
CA ARG A 85 6.97 -30.12 -13.07
C ARG A 85 8.38 -30.27 -13.62
N ARG A 86 9.31 -30.83 -12.83
CA ARG A 86 10.64 -31.19 -13.34
C ARG A 86 10.39 -32.17 -14.47
N ARG A 87 10.52 -31.69 -15.71
CA ARG A 87 10.44 -32.53 -16.90
C ARG A 87 11.62 -33.49 -16.77
N SER A 88 11.36 -34.70 -16.28
CA SER A 88 12.33 -35.78 -16.32
C SER A 88 12.65 -36.00 -17.81
N HIS A 89 13.77 -35.46 -18.27
CA HIS A 89 14.39 -35.92 -19.52
C HIS A 89 14.81 -37.36 -19.28
N ARG A 90 13.90 -38.31 -19.54
CA ARG A 90 14.30 -39.67 -19.87
C ARG A 90 14.91 -39.59 -21.27
N VAL A 91 16.23 -39.56 -21.33
CA VAL A 91 16.97 -39.85 -22.56
C VAL A 91 16.68 -41.30 -22.89
N GLY A 92 15.78 -41.53 -23.83
CA GLY A 92 15.49 -42.84 -24.38
C GLY A 92 16.60 -43.23 -25.34
N TYR A 93 17.43 -44.20 -24.96
CA TYR A 93 18.23 -44.94 -25.93
C TYR A 93 17.29 -45.84 -26.72
N ALA A 94 16.97 -45.42 -27.94
CA ALA A 94 16.33 -46.27 -28.92
C ALA A 94 17.34 -47.32 -29.40
N ALA A 95 17.21 -48.55 -28.90
CA ALA A 95 17.81 -49.71 -29.53
C ALA A 95 17.06 -49.99 -30.84
N ARG A 96 17.60 -49.49 -31.97
CA ARG A 96 17.21 -49.96 -33.30
C ARG A 96 18.03 -51.19 -33.62
N GLN A 97 17.31 -52.29 -33.83
CA GLN A 97 17.77 -53.51 -34.48
C GLN A 97 18.34 -53.19 -35.86
N HIS A 98 19.51 -53.74 -36.18
CA HIS A 98 19.94 -53.98 -37.54
C HIS A 98 20.78 -55.27 -37.60
N VAL A 99 20.20 -56.24 -38.31
CA VAL A 99 20.75 -57.45 -38.97
C VAL A 99 21.31 -58.55 -38.07
#